data_AF-A0A954DXZ1-F1
#
_entry.id   AF-A0A954DXZ1-F1
#
_cell.length_a   1.000
_cell.length_b   1.000
_cell.length_c   1.000
_cell.angle_alpha   90.00
_cell.angle_beta   90.00
_cell.angle_gamma   90.00
#
_symmetry.space_group_name_H-M   'P 1'
#
loop_
_entity.id
_entity.type
_entity.pdbx_description
1 polymer ?
#
loop_
_entity_poly.entity_id
_entity_poly.type
_entity_poly.pdbx_seq_one_letter_code
_entity_poly.pdbx_strand_id
1 'polypeptide(L)'
;MTASRTAPARAPKRGAPLTPKALVRALRRTIADQAVDVDAVLERRGQLAAVELRRQGRPFSPREHLRALILAWLTGRRPWARIGEQLEEIERIFRGYDPRKLERLDAERASERLCELACGNRGIHAQLGALPWNLKQLKRIEREFGSLDDFVESDEPLAIAKLLSRPSSPHKLEQVGLPIALDYLRSVGVDLAKPTALVRRALGPERLGLSDGDAKRDAFAAVQRLAEAARISATEVDSLFWLLCAPDQADVCGGEPRCEDCRLSASCAEGLRRAGTARAR
;
A
#
# COMPACT_ATOMS: atom_id res chain seq x y z
N MET A 1 -40.84 -3.36 30.70
CA MET A 1 -39.76 -3.42 29.68
C MET A 1 -39.58 -2.01 29.11
N THR A 2 -38.71 -1.21 29.72
CA THR A 2 -38.44 0.17 29.31
C THR A 2 -37.29 0.19 28.30
N ALA A 3 -37.60 0.54 27.05
CA ALA A 3 -36.64 0.71 25.99
C ALA A 3 -35.73 1.92 26.30
N SER A 4 -34.46 1.64 26.59
CA SER A 4 -33.42 2.66 26.75
C SER A 4 -33.12 3.25 25.36
N ARG A 5 -33.64 4.46 25.10
CA ARG A 5 -33.26 5.27 23.94
C ARG A 5 -31.85 5.82 24.19
N THR A 6 -30.84 5.20 23.60
CA THR A 6 -29.51 5.81 23.46
C THR A 6 -29.63 7.12 22.68
N ALA A 7 -29.28 8.23 23.34
CA ALA A 7 -29.22 9.54 22.72
C ALA A 7 -28.22 9.55 21.55
N PRO A 8 -28.50 10.29 20.45
CA PRO A 8 -27.56 10.41 19.35
C PRO A 8 -26.28 11.09 19.83
N ALA A 9 -25.13 10.50 19.51
CA ALA A 9 -23.82 11.08 19.82
C ALA A 9 -23.74 12.51 19.26
N ARG A 10 -23.46 13.48 20.13
CA ARG A 10 -23.29 14.89 19.77
C ARG A 10 -22.24 15.01 18.65
N ALA A 11 -22.59 15.65 17.54
CA ALA A 11 -21.64 15.86 16.45
C ALA A 11 -20.40 16.61 16.99
N PRO A 12 -19.17 16.21 16.59
CA PRO A 12 -17.96 16.86 17.07
C PRO A 12 -17.99 18.35 16.73
N LYS A 13 -17.51 19.19 17.65
CA LYS A 13 -17.33 20.62 17.39
C LYS A 13 -16.40 20.79 16.19
N ARG A 14 -16.74 21.70 15.28
CA ARG A 14 -15.90 22.04 14.12
C ARG A 14 -14.50 22.44 14.60
N GLY A 15 -13.46 21.84 14.01
CA GLY A 15 -12.07 22.03 14.41
C GLY A 15 -11.57 21.11 15.53
N ALA A 16 -12.43 20.29 16.15
CA ALA A 16 -11.96 19.30 17.13
C ALA A 16 -11.30 18.11 16.41
N PRO A 17 -10.14 17.61 16.91
CA PRO A 17 -9.51 16.43 16.34
C PRO A 17 -10.39 15.18 16.57
N LEU A 18 -10.44 14.31 15.56
CA LEU A 18 -11.12 13.03 15.68
C LEU A 18 -10.26 12.06 16.50
N THR A 19 -10.91 11.20 17.30
CA THR A 19 -10.20 10.04 17.86
C THR A 19 -9.68 9.14 16.74
N PRO A 20 -8.58 8.39 16.95
CA PRO A 20 -8.04 7.46 15.95
C PRO A 20 -9.07 6.53 15.29
N LYS A 21 -9.95 5.91 16.11
CA LYS A 21 -11.04 5.05 15.60
C LYS A 21 -12.10 5.82 14.82
N ALA A 22 -12.44 7.04 15.24
CA ALA A 22 -13.39 7.89 14.51
C ALA A 22 -12.81 8.35 13.18
N LEU A 23 -11.50 8.64 13.13
CA LEU A 23 -10.78 9.00 11.91
C LEU A 23 -10.80 7.84 10.90
N VAL A 24 -10.43 6.63 11.31
CA VAL A 24 -10.48 5.43 10.44
C VAL A 24 -11.89 5.17 9.93
N ARG A 25 -12.91 5.33 10.78
CA ARG A 25 -14.31 5.21 10.36
C ARG A 25 -14.71 6.28 9.35
N ALA A 26 -14.26 7.52 9.54
CA ALA A 26 -14.51 8.62 8.62
C ALA A 26 -13.80 8.40 7.27
N LEU A 27 -12.58 7.85 7.26
CA LEU A 27 -11.88 7.43 6.03
C LEU A 27 -12.71 6.42 5.25
N ARG A 28 -13.07 5.30 5.87
CA ARG A 28 -13.85 4.23 5.23
C ARG A 28 -15.17 4.75 4.66
N ARG A 29 -15.91 5.57 5.41
CA ARG A 29 -17.17 6.15 4.94
C ARG A 29 -16.97 7.13 3.79
N THR A 30 -15.96 7.99 3.86
CA THR A 30 -15.64 8.93 2.78
C THR A 30 -15.34 8.19 1.48
N ILE A 31 -14.59 7.09 1.54
CA ILE A 31 -14.27 6.27 0.37
C ILE A 31 -15.54 5.58 -0.17
N ALA A 32 -16.34 4.98 0.71
CA ALA A 32 -17.58 4.30 0.33
C ALA A 32 -18.62 5.24 -0.29
N ASP A 33 -18.70 6.49 0.15
CA ASP A 33 -19.59 7.51 -0.44
C ASP A 33 -19.23 7.81 -1.92
N GLN A 34 -18.02 7.45 -2.37
CA GLN A 34 -17.57 7.57 -3.76
C GLN A 34 -17.83 6.29 -4.58
N ALA A 35 -18.72 5.42 -4.10
CA ALA A 35 -19.03 4.12 -4.71
C ALA A 35 -17.82 3.17 -4.84
N VAL A 36 -16.78 3.36 -4.02
CA VAL A 36 -15.66 2.42 -3.92
C VAL A 36 -15.96 1.38 -2.84
N ASP A 37 -16.04 0.11 -3.26
CA ASP A 37 -16.10 -1.02 -2.33
C ASP A 37 -14.71 -1.23 -1.69
N VAL A 38 -14.55 -0.66 -0.50
CA VAL A 38 -13.29 -0.70 0.25
C VAL A 38 -12.83 -2.13 0.47
N ASP A 39 -13.73 -3.01 0.92
CA ASP A 39 -13.36 -4.35 1.33
C ASP A 39 -13.01 -5.20 0.10
N ALA A 40 -13.78 -5.12 -0.99
CA ALA A 40 -13.46 -5.82 -2.23
C ALA A 40 -12.13 -5.37 -2.87
N VAL A 41 -11.74 -4.10 -2.75
CA VAL A 41 -10.42 -3.62 -3.23
C VAL A 41 -9.29 -4.14 -2.34
N LEU A 42 -9.46 -4.10 -1.02
CA LEU A 42 -8.47 -4.60 -0.06
C LEU A 42 -8.28 -6.12 -0.17
N GLU A 43 -9.36 -6.87 -0.36
CA GLU A 43 -9.34 -8.31 -0.59
C GLU A 43 -8.60 -8.67 -1.88
N ARG A 44 -8.91 -8.00 -3.00
CA ARG A 44 -8.17 -8.21 -4.27
C ARG A 44 -6.69 -7.90 -4.18
N ARG A 45 -6.30 -6.93 -3.35
CA ARG A 45 -4.87 -6.65 -3.08
C ARG A 45 -4.21 -7.78 -2.29
N GLY A 46 -4.97 -8.50 -1.45
CA GLY A 46 -4.50 -9.63 -0.66
C GLY A 46 -3.48 -9.29 0.45
N GLN A 47 -3.03 -8.04 0.57
CA GLN A 47 -2.01 -7.63 1.54
C GLN A 47 -2.49 -7.77 2.99
N LEU A 48 -3.79 -7.51 3.26
CA LEU A 48 -4.35 -7.70 4.61
C LEU A 48 -4.46 -9.18 4.99
N ALA A 49 -4.92 -10.02 4.06
CA ALA A 49 -4.93 -11.46 4.25
C ALA A 49 -3.51 -11.99 4.50
N ALA A 50 -2.52 -11.51 3.75
CA ALA A 50 -1.12 -11.88 3.96
C ALA A 50 -0.61 -11.53 5.37
N VAL A 51 -0.97 -10.34 5.89
CA VAL A 51 -0.61 -9.93 7.26
C VAL A 51 -1.20 -10.89 8.29
N GLU A 52 -2.48 -11.26 8.16
CA GLU A 52 -3.11 -12.21 9.07
C GLU A 52 -2.50 -13.61 8.99
N LEU A 53 -2.18 -14.10 7.79
CA LEU A 53 -1.51 -15.38 7.61
C LEU A 53 -0.12 -15.40 8.27
N ARG A 54 0.67 -14.33 8.13
CA ARG A 54 1.97 -14.22 8.81
C ARG A 54 1.82 -14.16 10.33
N ARG A 55 0.86 -13.39 10.85
CA ARG A 55 0.56 -13.34 12.30
C ARG A 55 0.18 -14.70 12.89
N GLN A 56 -0.41 -15.57 12.07
CA GLN A 56 -0.73 -16.96 12.43
C GLN A 56 0.47 -17.92 12.29
N GLY A 57 1.65 -17.42 11.92
CA GLY A 57 2.86 -18.22 11.72
C GLY A 57 2.89 -18.99 10.41
N ARG A 58 2.05 -18.64 9.41
CA ARG A 58 2.08 -19.31 8.10
C ARG A 58 3.28 -18.82 7.29
N PRO A 59 4.21 -19.71 6.88
CA PRO A 59 5.30 -19.32 6.01
C PRO A 59 4.83 -19.06 4.58
N PHE A 60 5.57 -18.22 3.86
CA PHE A 60 5.40 -17.90 2.45
C PHE A 60 6.45 -18.65 1.62
N SER A 61 5.97 -19.36 0.60
CA SER A 61 6.82 -20.12 -0.30
C SER A 61 7.64 -19.22 -1.23
N PRO A 62 8.77 -19.70 -1.81
CA PRO A 62 9.51 -18.97 -2.83
C PRO A 62 8.63 -18.50 -4.01
N ARG A 63 7.61 -19.29 -4.37
CA ARG A 63 6.60 -18.93 -5.38
C ARG A 63 5.81 -17.67 -4.98
N GLU A 64 5.39 -17.58 -3.73
CA GLU A 64 4.66 -16.42 -3.20
C GLU A 64 5.54 -15.18 -3.10
N HIS A 65 6.81 -15.34 -2.71
CA HIS A 65 7.78 -14.24 -2.75
C HIS A 65 8.00 -13.71 -4.18
N LEU A 66 8.08 -14.59 -5.18
CA LEU A 66 8.21 -14.19 -6.58
C LEU A 66 6.96 -13.50 -7.10
N ARG A 67 5.77 -14.03 -6.75
CA ARG A 67 4.50 -13.35 -7.02
C ARG A 67 4.49 -11.95 -6.42
N ALA A 68 4.88 -11.80 -5.15
CA ALA A 68 4.94 -10.53 -4.46
C ALA A 68 5.90 -9.54 -5.14
N LEU A 69 7.11 -9.97 -5.51
CA LEU A 69 8.09 -9.14 -6.19
C LEU A 69 7.58 -8.66 -7.56
N ILE A 70 7.05 -9.59 -8.36
CA ILE A 70 6.54 -9.28 -9.71
C ILE A 70 5.35 -8.34 -9.63
N LEU A 71 4.38 -8.57 -8.74
CA LEU A 71 3.26 -7.64 -8.58
C LEU A 71 3.73 -6.27 -8.10
N ALA A 72 4.69 -6.21 -7.17
CA ALA A 72 5.30 -4.94 -6.71
C ALA A 72 6.00 -4.16 -7.84
N TRP A 73 6.56 -4.86 -8.84
CA TRP A 73 7.06 -4.22 -10.05
C TRP A 73 5.95 -3.61 -10.89
N LEU A 74 4.85 -4.36 -11.12
CA LEU A 74 3.72 -3.90 -11.93
C LEU A 74 3.04 -2.67 -11.32
N THR A 75 2.91 -2.61 -10.00
CA THR A 75 2.34 -1.45 -9.28
C THR A 75 3.26 -0.23 -9.29
N GLY A 76 4.48 -0.35 -9.82
CA GLY A 76 5.42 0.74 -10.01
C GLY A 76 4.89 1.81 -10.96
N ARG A 77 4.22 2.84 -10.40
CA ARG A 77 3.64 3.98 -11.13
C ARG A 77 2.51 3.60 -12.10
N ARG A 78 1.73 2.56 -11.77
CA ARG A 78 0.50 2.19 -12.48
C ARG A 78 -0.69 2.09 -11.52
N PRO A 79 -1.90 2.48 -11.98
CA PRO A 79 -3.15 2.20 -11.27
C PRO A 79 -3.29 0.72 -10.91
N TRP A 80 -3.80 0.42 -9.71
CA TRP A 80 -3.99 -0.95 -9.26
C TRP A 80 -5.17 -1.62 -9.97
N ALA A 81 -6.23 -0.86 -10.27
CA ALA A 81 -7.48 -1.38 -10.80
C ALA A 81 -7.27 -2.38 -11.96
N ARG A 82 -6.48 -1.98 -12.96
CA ARG A 82 -6.22 -2.83 -14.13
C ARG A 82 -5.40 -4.08 -13.80
N ILE A 83 -4.43 -3.98 -12.91
CA ILE A 83 -3.62 -5.13 -12.48
C ILE A 83 -4.51 -6.12 -11.73
N GLY A 84 -5.39 -5.63 -10.86
CA GLY A 84 -6.34 -6.42 -10.09
C GLY A 84 -7.35 -7.19 -10.97
N GLU A 85 -7.77 -6.62 -12.09
CA GLU A 85 -8.64 -7.29 -13.07
C GLU A 85 -7.94 -8.40 -13.86
N GLN A 86 -6.61 -8.35 -13.97
CA GLN A 86 -5.81 -9.20 -14.85
C GLN A 86 -4.96 -10.22 -14.10
N LEU A 87 -5.21 -10.45 -12.81
CA LEU A 87 -4.35 -11.30 -11.96
C LEU A 87 -4.18 -12.71 -12.52
N GLU A 88 -5.25 -13.32 -13.05
CA GLU A 88 -5.19 -14.67 -13.66
C GLU A 88 -4.34 -14.69 -14.93
N GLU A 89 -4.48 -13.69 -15.79
CA GLU A 89 -3.69 -13.55 -17.02
C GLU A 89 -2.21 -13.30 -16.71
N ILE A 90 -1.94 -12.44 -15.71
CA ILE A 90 -0.59 -12.17 -15.20
C ILE A 90 0.01 -13.46 -14.64
N GLU A 91 -0.73 -14.23 -13.84
CA GLU A 91 -0.26 -15.51 -13.33
C GLU A 91 0.12 -16.47 -14.48
N ARG A 92 -0.68 -16.50 -15.55
CA ARG A 92 -0.37 -17.29 -16.75
C ARG A 92 0.87 -16.79 -17.49
N ILE A 93 1.10 -15.47 -17.55
CA ILE A 93 2.35 -14.89 -18.12
C ILE A 93 3.54 -15.42 -17.34
N PHE A 94 3.46 -15.38 -16.02
CA PHE A 94 4.54 -15.79 -15.12
C PHE A 94 4.51 -17.28 -14.78
N ARG A 95 3.72 -18.08 -15.49
CA ARG A 95 3.69 -19.56 -15.39
C ARG A 95 3.43 -20.03 -13.95
N GLY A 96 2.53 -19.34 -13.26
CA GLY A 96 2.24 -19.58 -11.85
C GLY A 96 3.41 -19.22 -10.92
N TYR A 97 4.30 -18.32 -11.32
CA TYR A 97 5.46 -17.87 -10.51
C TYR A 97 6.42 -19.00 -10.08
N ASP A 98 6.45 -20.10 -10.85
CA ASP A 98 7.35 -21.22 -10.58
C ASP A 98 8.81 -20.79 -10.83
N PRO A 99 9.72 -20.89 -9.84
CA PRO A 99 11.10 -20.42 -10.00
C PRO A 99 11.82 -21.03 -11.20
N ARG A 100 11.65 -22.33 -11.46
CA ARG A 100 12.31 -23.04 -12.56
C ARG A 100 11.75 -22.61 -13.91
N LYS A 101 10.45 -22.32 -13.98
CA LYS A 101 9.81 -21.87 -15.23
C LYS A 101 10.13 -20.41 -15.54
N LEU A 102 10.35 -19.58 -14.51
CA LEU A 102 10.72 -18.18 -14.64
C LEU A 102 12.17 -17.99 -15.13
N GLU A 103 13.09 -18.89 -14.78
CA GLU A 103 14.46 -18.89 -15.33
C GLU A 103 14.50 -19.02 -16.86
N ARG A 104 13.45 -19.62 -17.45
CA ARG A 104 13.28 -19.80 -18.89
C ARG A 104 12.16 -18.92 -19.44
N LEU A 105 11.83 -17.83 -18.76
CA LEU A 105 10.84 -16.88 -19.24
C LEU A 105 11.46 -16.03 -20.34
N ASP A 106 10.75 -15.90 -21.45
CA ASP A 106 11.07 -14.92 -22.48
C ASP A 106 10.61 -13.54 -21.98
N ALA A 107 11.58 -12.70 -21.60
CA ALA A 107 11.33 -11.40 -21.01
C ALA A 107 10.67 -10.41 -21.98
N GLU A 108 11.04 -10.46 -23.26
CA GLU A 108 10.50 -9.57 -24.29
C GLU A 108 9.03 -9.92 -24.52
N ARG A 109 8.76 -11.19 -24.82
CA ARG A 109 7.38 -11.66 -25.03
C ARG A 109 6.50 -11.45 -23.79
N ALA A 110 7.03 -11.65 -22.58
CA ALA A 110 6.28 -11.40 -21.35
C ALA A 110 5.98 -9.90 -21.17
N SER A 111 6.92 -9.01 -21.51
CA SER A 111 6.73 -7.56 -21.44
C SER A 111 5.66 -7.07 -22.42
N GLU A 112 5.68 -7.57 -23.66
CA GLU A 112 4.69 -7.26 -24.70
C GLU A 112 3.29 -7.67 -24.23
N ARG A 113 3.14 -8.91 -23.74
CA ARG A 113 1.85 -9.40 -23.24
C ARG A 113 1.33 -8.59 -22.06
N LEU A 114 2.20 -8.12 -21.16
CA LEU A 114 1.78 -7.21 -20.09
C LEU A 114 1.33 -5.85 -20.63
N CYS A 115 1.99 -5.32 -21.66
CA CYS A 115 1.60 -4.09 -22.32
C CYS A 115 0.24 -4.23 -23.03
N GLU A 116 -0.02 -5.35 -23.71
CA GLU A 116 -1.32 -5.68 -24.32
C GLU A 116 -2.45 -5.71 -23.30
N LEU A 117 -2.19 -6.23 -22.09
CA LEU A 117 -3.14 -6.21 -20.97
C LEU A 117 -3.29 -4.83 -20.30
N ALA A 118 -2.57 -3.81 -20.77
CA ALA A 118 -2.42 -2.51 -20.13
C ALA A 118 -1.87 -2.59 -18.69
N CYS A 119 -1.11 -3.65 -18.38
CA CYS A 119 -0.45 -3.88 -17.08
C CYS A 119 1.05 -3.50 -17.10
N GLY A 120 1.61 -3.20 -18.28
CA GLY A 120 2.96 -2.69 -18.43
C GLY A 120 3.16 -1.32 -17.75
N ASN A 121 4.39 -1.04 -17.33
CA ASN A 121 4.83 0.26 -16.81
C ASN A 121 6.11 0.70 -17.52
N ARG A 122 6.55 1.95 -17.31
CA ARG A 122 7.73 2.53 -18.00
C ARG A 122 9.03 1.72 -17.81
N GLY A 123 9.13 0.95 -16.74
CA GLY A 123 10.29 0.11 -16.43
C GLY A 123 10.09 -1.37 -16.77
N ILE A 124 8.98 -1.79 -17.39
CA ILE A 124 8.64 -3.22 -17.46
C ILE A 124 9.69 -4.07 -18.20
N HIS A 125 10.24 -3.56 -19.30
CA HIS A 125 11.30 -4.24 -20.05
C HIS A 125 12.57 -4.41 -19.20
N ALA A 126 12.99 -3.36 -18.50
CA ALA A 126 14.15 -3.41 -17.61
C ALA A 126 13.90 -4.32 -16.40
N GLN A 127 12.69 -4.29 -15.82
CA GLN A 127 12.27 -5.16 -14.72
C GLN A 127 12.34 -6.64 -15.13
N LEU A 128 11.79 -7.00 -16.29
CA LEU A 128 11.84 -8.37 -16.78
C LEU A 128 13.25 -8.81 -17.21
N GLY A 129 14.05 -7.90 -17.77
CA GLY A 129 15.48 -8.15 -18.00
C GLY A 129 16.28 -8.41 -16.72
N ALA A 130 15.85 -7.81 -15.59
CA ALA A 130 16.45 -8.02 -14.28
C ALA A 130 15.99 -9.30 -13.56
N LEU A 131 14.96 -9.98 -14.05
CA LEU A 131 14.38 -11.15 -13.38
C LEU A 131 15.38 -12.30 -13.15
N PRO A 132 16.25 -12.69 -14.11
CA PRO A 132 17.25 -13.74 -13.88
C PRO A 132 18.21 -13.41 -12.74
N TRP A 133 18.64 -12.16 -12.64
CA TRP A 133 19.51 -11.70 -11.57
C TRP A 133 18.79 -11.74 -10.22
N ASN A 134 17.54 -11.29 -10.16
CA ASN A 134 16.75 -11.29 -8.92
C ASN A 134 16.45 -12.71 -8.44
N LEU A 135 16.17 -13.66 -9.35
CA LEU A 135 16.02 -15.07 -9.01
C LEU A 135 17.30 -15.62 -8.35
N LYS A 136 18.47 -15.28 -8.89
CA LYS A 136 19.77 -15.68 -8.30
C LYS A 136 19.99 -15.06 -6.92
N GLN A 137 19.66 -13.78 -6.73
CA GLN A 137 19.80 -13.14 -5.41
C GLN A 137 18.84 -13.70 -4.38
N LEU A 138 17.57 -13.93 -4.72
CA LEU A 138 16.61 -14.54 -3.80
C LEU A 138 17.07 -15.93 -3.35
N LYS A 139 17.57 -16.77 -4.28
CA LYS A 139 18.19 -18.07 -3.94
C LYS A 139 19.46 -17.95 -3.09
N ARG A 140 20.18 -16.83 -3.17
CA ARG A 140 21.34 -16.57 -2.31
C ARG A 140 20.89 -16.19 -0.91
N ILE A 141 19.94 -15.27 -0.80
CA ILE A 141 19.32 -14.87 0.48
C ILE A 141 18.75 -16.10 1.19
N GLU A 142 17.97 -16.92 0.49
CA GLU A 142 17.41 -18.16 1.02
C GLU A 142 18.49 -19.10 1.60
N ARG A 143 19.63 -19.27 0.90
CA ARG A 143 20.75 -20.08 1.41
C ARG A 143 21.48 -19.47 2.61
N GLU A 144 21.48 -18.14 2.72
CA GLU A 144 22.17 -17.41 3.79
C GLU A 144 21.34 -17.38 5.09
N PHE A 145 20.02 -17.27 4.97
CA PHE A 145 19.11 -17.13 6.11
C PHE A 145 18.30 -18.39 6.43
N GLY A 146 18.32 -19.41 5.56
CA GLY A 146 17.52 -20.64 5.69
C GLY A 146 16.23 -20.58 4.87
N SER A 147 15.55 -19.43 4.87
CA SER A 147 14.41 -19.14 4.01
C SER A 147 14.33 -17.65 3.65
N LEU A 148 13.48 -17.31 2.68
CA LEU A 148 13.15 -15.91 2.41
C LEU A 148 12.30 -15.28 3.53
N ASP A 149 11.57 -16.09 4.29
CA ASP A 149 10.82 -15.64 5.45
C ASP A 149 11.74 -15.26 6.60
N ASP A 150 12.72 -16.10 6.91
CA ASP A 150 13.73 -15.81 7.93
C ASP A 150 14.49 -14.52 7.59
N PHE A 151 14.77 -14.27 6.31
CA PHE A 151 15.36 -13.00 5.88
C PHE A 151 14.44 -11.79 6.12
N VAL A 152 13.15 -11.88 5.79
CA VAL A 152 12.27 -10.71 5.99
C VAL A 152 11.94 -10.45 7.46
N GLU A 153 12.17 -11.44 8.33
CA GLU A 153 12.00 -11.33 9.79
C GLU A 153 13.32 -11.07 10.54
N SER A 154 14.47 -11.09 9.86
CA SER A 154 15.78 -10.95 10.52
C SER A 154 16.09 -9.56 11.06
N ASP A 155 15.32 -8.54 10.66
CA ASP A 155 15.50 -7.15 11.07
C ASP A 155 14.18 -6.39 10.93
N GLU A 156 14.15 -5.14 11.39
CA GLU A 156 13.01 -4.24 11.26
C GLU A 156 12.57 -4.08 9.79
N PRO A 157 11.26 -4.06 9.48
CA PRO A 157 10.76 -4.07 8.09
C PRO A 157 11.36 -3.01 7.17
N LEU A 158 11.60 -1.79 7.69
CA LEU A 158 12.20 -0.71 6.91
C LEU A 158 13.70 -0.95 6.65
N ALA A 159 14.41 -1.65 7.54
CA ALA A 159 15.79 -2.06 7.34
C ALA A 159 15.87 -3.14 6.24
N ILE A 160 15.02 -4.17 6.31
CA ILE A 160 14.89 -5.18 5.24
C ILE A 160 14.57 -4.54 3.89
N ALA A 161 13.61 -3.61 3.84
CA ALA A 161 13.28 -2.90 2.60
C ALA A 161 14.48 -2.10 2.04
N LYS A 162 15.34 -1.57 2.91
CA LYS A 162 16.58 -0.88 2.50
C LYS A 162 17.64 -1.88 2.01
N LEU A 163 17.79 -3.04 2.65
CA LEU A 163 18.67 -4.11 2.17
C LEU A 163 18.29 -4.54 0.76
N LEU A 164 17.01 -4.66 0.46
CA LEU A 164 16.53 -5.04 -0.87
C LEU A 164 16.64 -3.92 -1.92
N SER A 165 16.84 -2.65 -1.53
CA SER A 165 16.71 -1.52 -2.46
C SER A 165 17.93 -0.63 -2.64
N ARG A 166 18.89 -0.64 -1.71
CA ARG A 166 20.07 0.24 -1.77
C ARG A 166 21.16 -0.36 -2.65
N PRO A 167 21.77 0.41 -3.58
CA PRO A 167 22.84 -0.08 -4.44
C PRO A 167 24.04 -0.67 -3.69
N SER A 168 24.36 -0.14 -2.51
CA SER A 168 25.47 -0.63 -1.68
C SER A 168 25.16 -1.89 -0.87
N SER A 169 23.92 -2.39 -0.91
CA SER A 169 23.51 -3.55 -0.13
C SER A 169 23.94 -4.86 -0.80
N PRO A 170 24.46 -5.83 -0.03
CA PRO A 170 24.78 -7.15 -0.55
C PRO A 170 23.53 -7.95 -1.00
N HIS A 171 22.34 -7.57 -0.51
CA HIS A 171 21.04 -8.20 -0.81
C HIS A 171 20.15 -7.35 -1.73
N LYS A 172 20.74 -6.39 -2.45
CA LYS A 172 20.01 -5.55 -3.41
C LYS A 172 19.18 -6.42 -4.36
N LEU A 173 18.00 -5.94 -4.76
CA LEU A 173 17.21 -6.45 -5.88
C LEU A 173 17.29 -5.50 -7.08
N GLU A 174 17.63 -5.97 -8.28
CA GLU A 174 17.66 -5.14 -9.48
C GLU A 174 16.27 -4.62 -9.85
N GLN A 175 16.19 -3.37 -10.32
CA GLN A 175 14.93 -2.67 -10.58
C GLN A 175 13.97 -2.58 -9.37
N VAL A 176 14.48 -2.79 -8.15
CA VAL A 176 13.72 -2.62 -6.90
C VAL A 176 14.26 -1.41 -6.15
N GLY A 177 13.49 -0.31 -6.17
CA GLY A 177 13.68 0.82 -5.27
C GLY A 177 12.91 0.62 -3.96
N LEU A 178 13.13 1.50 -2.98
CA LEU A 178 12.48 1.40 -1.66
C LEU A 178 10.94 1.23 -1.75
N PRO A 179 10.20 1.99 -2.57
CA PRO A 179 8.74 1.81 -2.68
C PRO A 179 8.30 0.44 -3.18
N ILE A 180 9.10 -0.22 -4.02
CA ILE A 180 8.81 -1.56 -4.55
C ILE A 180 9.15 -2.60 -3.48
N ALA A 181 10.28 -2.44 -2.78
CA ALA A 181 10.65 -3.31 -1.67
C ALA A 181 9.58 -3.32 -0.56
N LEU A 182 9.05 -2.16 -0.19
CA LEU A 182 7.98 -2.06 0.81
C LEU A 182 6.70 -2.77 0.34
N ASP A 183 6.36 -2.70 -0.94
CA ASP A 183 5.16 -3.35 -1.50
C ASP A 183 5.33 -4.87 -1.57
N TYR A 184 6.54 -5.33 -1.89
CA TYR A 184 6.93 -6.74 -1.81
C TYR A 184 6.74 -7.26 -0.38
N LEU A 185 7.28 -6.57 0.63
CA LEU A 185 7.17 -6.97 2.04
C LEU A 185 5.71 -7.05 2.51
N ARG A 186 4.87 -6.06 2.16
CA ARG A 186 3.43 -6.10 2.46
C ARG A 186 2.72 -7.29 1.81
N SER A 187 3.16 -7.68 0.61
CA SER A 187 2.55 -8.79 -0.14
C SER A 187 2.95 -10.16 0.39
N VAL A 188 4.02 -10.24 1.19
CA VAL A 188 4.39 -11.43 1.97
C VAL A 188 4.01 -11.27 3.45
N GLY A 189 3.10 -10.36 3.78
CA GLY A 189 2.48 -10.30 5.10
C GLY A 189 3.24 -9.53 6.17
N VAL A 190 4.31 -8.82 5.83
CA VAL A 190 4.94 -7.89 6.78
C VAL A 190 3.98 -6.71 6.98
N ASP A 191 3.65 -6.40 8.23
CA ASP A 191 2.74 -5.30 8.55
C ASP A 191 3.49 -3.96 8.58
N LEU A 192 3.48 -3.25 7.46
CA LEU A 192 4.12 -1.94 7.37
C LEU A 192 3.38 -0.95 6.47
N ALA A 193 3.59 0.33 6.75
CA ALA A 193 3.12 1.41 5.89
C ALA A 193 3.95 1.53 4.60
N LYS A 194 3.37 2.10 3.54
CA LYS A 194 4.09 2.52 2.33
C LYS A 194 3.60 3.94 1.97
N PRO A 195 3.96 4.95 2.80
CA PRO A 195 3.40 6.29 2.64
C PRO A 195 3.90 6.94 1.34
N THR A 196 3.10 6.81 0.29
CA THR A 196 3.32 7.44 -1.02
C THR A 196 3.25 8.96 -0.92
N ALA A 197 3.65 9.69 -1.97
CA ALA A 197 3.55 11.15 -1.94
C ALA A 197 2.12 11.65 -1.67
N LEU A 198 1.12 10.95 -2.19
CA LEU A 198 -0.30 11.26 -1.96
C LEU A 198 -0.68 11.04 -0.48
N VAL A 199 -0.29 9.89 0.09
CA VAL A 199 -0.53 9.57 1.50
C VAL A 199 0.20 10.57 2.42
N ARG A 200 1.48 10.88 2.17
CA ARG A 200 2.24 11.85 2.97
C ARG A 200 1.58 13.23 2.97
N ARG A 201 1.10 13.68 1.81
CA ARG A 201 0.38 14.94 1.72
C ARG A 201 -0.88 14.94 2.58
N ALA A 202 -1.66 13.86 2.57
CA ALA A 202 -2.84 13.70 3.42
C ALA A 202 -2.52 13.75 4.93
N LEU A 203 -1.41 13.12 5.34
CA LEU A 203 -0.96 13.08 6.73
C LEU A 203 -0.33 14.40 7.20
N GLY A 204 0.21 15.20 6.28
CA GLY A 204 0.98 16.42 6.58
C GLY A 204 0.18 17.55 7.25
N PRO A 205 0.89 18.60 7.72
CA PRO A 205 0.33 19.70 8.51
C PRO A 205 -0.72 20.52 7.74
N GLU A 206 -0.58 20.64 6.42
CA GLU A 206 -1.53 21.34 5.56
C GLU A 206 -2.88 20.62 5.43
N ARG A 207 -2.97 19.36 5.89
CA ARG A 207 -4.19 18.55 5.86
C ARG A 207 -4.55 18.03 7.25
N LEU A 208 -4.26 16.78 7.57
CA LEU A 208 -4.70 16.17 8.82
C LEU A 208 -3.77 16.47 10.00
N GLY A 209 -2.54 16.95 9.76
CA GLY A 209 -1.58 17.26 10.82
C GLY A 209 -1.20 16.06 11.68
N LEU A 210 -1.16 14.86 11.09
CA LEU A 210 -0.76 13.62 11.76
C LEU A 210 0.76 13.37 11.72
N SER A 211 1.45 14.07 10.82
CA SER A 211 2.91 14.09 10.70
C SER A 211 3.40 15.52 10.59
N ASP A 212 4.57 15.80 11.16
CA ASP A 212 5.14 17.15 11.26
C ASP A 212 5.72 17.69 9.93
N GLY A 213 5.63 16.93 8.82
CA GLY A 213 6.05 17.40 7.51
C GLY A 213 6.28 16.30 6.46
N ASP A 214 7.03 16.64 5.42
CA ASP A 214 7.25 15.82 4.21
C ASP A 214 8.25 14.66 4.40
N ALA A 215 8.84 14.55 5.59
CA ALA A 215 9.80 13.51 5.91
C ALA A 215 9.12 12.14 5.90
N LYS A 216 9.63 11.23 5.05
CA LYS A 216 9.09 9.86 4.92
C LYS A 216 8.99 9.17 6.27
N ARG A 217 10.00 9.30 7.13
CA ARG A 217 10.07 8.66 8.47
C ARG A 217 8.88 9.07 9.35
N ASP A 218 8.48 10.33 9.31
CA ASP A 218 7.40 10.85 10.15
C ASP A 218 6.05 10.31 9.69
N ALA A 219 5.86 10.15 8.38
CA ALA A 219 4.67 9.50 7.83
C ALA A 219 4.58 8.02 8.23
N PHE A 220 5.69 7.28 8.24
CA PHE A 220 5.71 5.90 8.76
C PHE A 220 5.26 5.86 10.22
N ALA A 221 5.85 6.70 11.07
CA ALA A 221 5.52 6.76 12.49
C ALA A 221 4.07 7.21 12.72
N ALA A 222 3.56 8.15 11.93
CA ALA A 222 2.17 8.61 12.00
C ALA A 222 1.18 7.47 11.70
N VAL A 223 1.45 6.68 10.64
CA VAL A 223 0.63 5.53 10.30
C VAL A 223 0.68 4.46 11.40
N GLN A 224 1.87 4.16 11.94
CA GLN A 224 2.02 3.20 13.04
C GLN A 224 1.24 3.62 14.28
N ARG A 225 1.40 4.87 14.76
CA ARG A 225 0.64 5.38 15.91
C ARG A 225 -0.87 5.30 15.71
N LEU A 226 -1.33 5.64 14.50
CA LEU A 226 -2.75 5.57 14.16
C LEU A 226 -3.25 4.12 14.14
N ALA A 227 -2.48 3.20 13.58
CA ALA A 227 -2.79 1.78 13.53
C ALA A 227 -2.93 1.18 14.92
N GLU A 228 -1.94 1.41 15.80
CA GLU A 228 -1.95 0.99 17.20
C GLU A 228 -3.17 1.52 17.95
N ALA A 229 -3.41 2.84 17.87
CA ALA A 229 -4.51 3.47 18.59
C ALA A 229 -5.90 3.09 18.05
N ALA A 230 -6.00 2.80 16.75
CA ALA A 230 -7.22 2.30 16.12
C ALA A 230 -7.42 0.79 16.29
N ARG A 231 -6.36 0.04 16.66
CA ARG A 231 -6.30 -1.43 16.74
C ARG A 231 -6.55 -2.10 15.39
N ILE A 232 -5.89 -1.59 14.34
CA ILE A 232 -5.86 -2.19 13.00
C ILE A 232 -4.40 -2.26 12.50
N SER A 233 -4.15 -2.93 11.39
CA SER A 233 -2.78 -3.05 10.85
C SER A 233 -2.28 -1.73 10.26
N ALA A 234 -0.96 -1.51 10.28
CA ALA A 234 -0.34 -0.35 9.61
C ALA A 234 -0.58 -0.41 8.09
N THR A 235 -0.59 -1.62 7.56
CA THR A 235 -0.98 -1.95 6.18
C THR A 235 -2.39 -1.45 5.86
N GLU A 236 -3.37 -1.66 6.75
CA GLU A 236 -4.74 -1.23 6.52
C GLU A 236 -4.87 0.29 6.55
N VAL A 237 -4.27 0.95 7.55
CA VAL A 237 -4.28 2.42 7.66
C VAL A 237 -3.70 3.06 6.39
N ASP A 238 -2.54 2.61 5.95
CA ASP A 238 -1.90 3.12 4.72
C ASP A 238 -2.76 2.87 3.49
N SER A 239 -3.37 1.68 3.36
CA SER A 239 -4.28 1.38 2.25
C SER A 239 -5.51 2.28 2.23
N LEU A 240 -6.10 2.59 3.38
CA LEU A 240 -7.25 3.50 3.46
C LEU A 240 -6.87 4.91 3.01
N PHE A 241 -5.70 5.42 3.42
CA PHE A 241 -5.22 6.70 2.92
C PHE A 241 -4.93 6.67 1.43
N TRP A 242 -4.34 5.58 0.92
CA TRP A 242 -4.10 5.43 -0.50
C TRP A 242 -5.42 5.43 -1.30
N LEU A 243 -6.43 4.67 -0.87
CA LEU A 243 -7.76 4.65 -1.49
C LEU A 243 -8.43 6.02 -1.51
N LEU A 244 -8.31 6.78 -0.41
CA LEU A 244 -8.84 8.14 -0.32
C LEU A 244 -8.20 9.09 -1.35
N CYS A 245 -6.91 8.90 -1.65
CA CYS A 245 -6.11 9.88 -2.40
C CYS A 245 -5.80 9.47 -3.84
N ALA A 246 -5.95 8.19 -4.20
CA ALA A 246 -5.54 7.69 -5.50
C ALA A 246 -6.54 8.06 -6.61
N PRO A 247 -6.07 8.55 -7.78
CA PRO A 247 -6.94 8.97 -8.88
C PRO A 247 -7.82 7.87 -9.49
N ASP A 248 -7.38 6.62 -9.42
CA ASP A 248 -8.11 5.44 -9.90
C ASP A 248 -9.03 4.83 -8.82
N GLN A 249 -9.21 5.52 -7.69
CA GLN A 249 -9.97 5.07 -6.53
C GLN A 249 -10.98 6.17 -6.13
N ALA A 250 -10.99 6.60 -4.87
CA ALA A 250 -11.94 7.64 -4.43
C ALA A 250 -11.54 9.04 -4.89
N ASP A 251 -10.24 9.33 -5.02
CA ASP A 251 -9.69 10.63 -5.43
C ASP A 251 -10.24 11.85 -4.66
N VAL A 252 -10.67 11.67 -3.40
CA VAL A 252 -11.26 12.75 -2.58
C VAL A 252 -10.16 13.67 -2.04
N CYS A 253 -9.05 13.09 -1.60
CA CYS A 253 -7.91 13.83 -1.06
C CYS A 253 -6.72 13.80 -2.03
N GLY A 254 -7.00 13.87 -3.33
CA GLY A 254 -6.03 13.82 -4.43
C GLY A 254 -5.10 15.04 -4.52
N GLY A 255 -4.63 15.36 -5.72
CA GLY A 255 -3.84 16.58 -5.97
C GLY A 255 -4.65 17.83 -5.64
N GLU A 256 -5.86 17.87 -6.19
CA GLU A 256 -6.90 18.85 -5.92
C GLU A 256 -7.98 18.19 -5.04
N PRO A 257 -8.03 18.48 -3.73
CA PRO A 257 -8.94 17.79 -2.83
C PRO A 257 -10.38 18.30 -2.97
N ARG A 258 -11.35 17.37 -2.99
CA ARG A 258 -12.79 17.62 -2.91
C ARG A 258 -13.24 17.59 -1.46
N CYS A 259 -12.98 18.67 -0.72
CA CYS A 259 -13.20 18.70 0.73
C CYS A 259 -14.67 18.68 1.13
N GLU A 260 -15.56 19.13 0.24
CA GLU A 260 -17.01 19.05 0.35
C GLU A 260 -17.51 17.61 0.44
N ASP A 261 -16.83 16.68 -0.23
CA ASP A 261 -17.13 15.24 -0.23
C ASP A 261 -16.41 14.50 0.91
N CYS A 262 -15.54 15.18 1.66
CA CYS A 262 -14.66 14.56 2.64
C CYS A 262 -15.23 14.68 4.05
N ARG A 263 -15.57 13.56 4.69
CA ARG A 263 -16.08 13.55 6.09
C ARG A 263 -15.05 13.98 7.14
N LEU A 264 -13.79 14.13 6.74
CA LEU A 264 -12.71 14.65 7.60
C LEU A 264 -12.58 16.17 7.53
N SER A 265 -13.26 16.84 6.61
CA SER A 265 -13.06 18.28 6.30
C SER A 265 -13.27 19.19 7.49
N ALA A 266 -14.22 18.87 8.38
CA ALA A 266 -14.49 19.64 9.59
C ALA A 266 -13.39 19.55 10.67
N SER A 267 -12.47 18.59 10.54
CA SER A 267 -11.35 18.34 11.46
C SER A 267 -9.99 18.38 10.74
N CYS A 268 -9.95 18.90 9.51
CA CYS A 268 -8.77 18.95 8.65
C CYS A 268 -8.45 20.40 8.28
N ALA A 269 -7.17 20.79 8.28
CA ALA A 269 -6.74 22.16 8.02
C ALA A 269 -7.22 22.68 6.65
N GLU A 270 -7.01 21.90 5.59
CA GLU A 270 -7.47 22.25 4.23
C GLU A 270 -9.00 22.35 4.14
N GLY A 271 -9.72 21.43 4.80
CA GLY A 271 -11.19 21.46 4.81
C GLY A 271 -11.74 22.70 5.51
N LEU A 272 -11.13 23.09 6.64
CA LEU A 272 -11.47 24.32 7.37
C LEU A 272 -11.17 25.56 6.53
N ARG A 273 -10.02 25.60 5.84
CA ARG A 273 -9.60 26.69 4.95
C ARG A 273 -10.60 26.93 3.83
N ARG A 274 -10.98 25.87 3.09
CA ARG A 274 -11.93 25.96 1.97
C ARG A 274 -13.34 26.37 2.40
N ALA A 275 -13.78 25.89 3.56
CA ALA A 275 -15.08 26.27 4.09
C ALA A 275 -15.08 27.70 4.69
N GLY A 276 -13.91 28.31 4.94
CA GLY A 276 -13.76 29.72 5.27
C GLY A 276 -13.81 30.63 4.04
N THR A 277 -13.13 30.25 2.95
CA THR A 277 -13.14 31.01 1.68
C THR A 277 -14.50 31.02 1.01
N ALA A 278 -15.28 29.93 1.12
CA ALA A 278 -16.64 29.86 0.60
C ALA A 278 -17.65 30.79 1.33
N ARG A 279 -17.34 31.24 2.55
CA ARG A 279 -18.18 32.19 3.33
C ARG A 279 -17.83 33.66 3.08
N ALA A 280 -16.71 33.92 2.43
CA ALA A 280 -16.21 35.26 2.11
C ALA A 280 -16.55 35.71 0.67
N ARG A 281 -17.25 34.85 -0.09
CA ARG A 281 -17.82 35.13 -1.41
C ARG A 281 -19.33 35.21 -1.28
#